data_AF-A0A6N8U2Y8-F1
#
_entry.id   AF-A0A6N8U2Y8-F1
#
_cell.length_a   1.000
_cell.length_b   1.000
_cell.length_c   1.000
_cell.angle_alpha   90.00
_cell.angle_beta   90.00
_cell.angle_gamma   90.00
#
_symmetry.space_group_name_H-M   'P 1'
#
loop_
_entity.id
_entity.type
_entity.pdbx_description
1 polymer ?
#
loop_
_entity_poly.entity_id
_entity_poly.type
_entity_poly.pdbx_seq_one_letter_code
_entity_poly.pdbx_strand_id
1 'polypeptide(L)'
;MLEMTYYTRKQCPLCDEGKEQINLALSELRYNDVKMSAVDIDKDDALQEEYMIRVPVLVHEGNVVQEGIIDFAYVYDYLKTHVGK
;
A
#
# COMPACT_ATOMS: atom_id res chain seq x y z
N MET A 1 -7.71 13.40 6.23
CA MET A 1 -7.05 12.88 5.01
C MET A 1 -6.30 11.63 5.44
N LEU A 2 -6.65 10.49 4.89
CA LEU A 2 -6.12 9.17 5.25
C LEU A 2 -4.71 9.01 4.66
N GLU A 3 -3.69 8.77 5.47
CA GLU A 3 -2.31 8.60 4.98
C GLU A 3 -1.90 7.13 4.97
N MET A 4 -1.50 6.62 3.81
CA MET A 4 -1.05 5.25 3.65
C MET A 4 0.34 5.18 3.03
N THR A 5 1.09 4.15 3.42
CA THR A 5 2.42 3.86 2.87
C THR A 5 2.44 2.51 2.19
N TYR A 6 2.90 2.48 0.96
CA TYR A 6 3.11 1.28 0.15
C TYR A 6 4.61 1.01 0.03
N TYR A 7 5.08 0.02 0.79
CA TYR A 7 6.44 -0.46 0.72
C TYR A 7 6.58 -1.40 -0.48
N THR A 8 7.54 -1.07 -1.34
CA THR A 8 7.76 -1.69 -2.64
C THR A 8 9.26 -1.81 -2.90
N ARG A 9 9.63 -2.43 -4.03
CA ARG A 9 10.99 -2.43 -4.55
C ARG A 9 10.99 -2.43 -6.07
N LYS A 10 12.16 -2.17 -6.67
CA LYS A 10 12.33 -2.25 -8.13
C LYS A 10 12.27 -3.70 -8.63
N GLN A 11 11.86 -3.85 -9.89
CA GLN A 11 11.84 -5.14 -10.59
C GLN A 11 11.04 -6.22 -9.82
N CYS A 12 9.90 -5.84 -9.26
CA CYS A 12 9.02 -6.71 -8.48
C CYS A 12 7.64 -6.74 -9.14
N PRO A 13 7.35 -7.75 -9.99
CA PRO A 13 6.05 -7.87 -10.66
C PRO A 13 4.88 -7.87 -9.69
N LEU A 14 5.03 -8.53 -8.54
CA LEU A 14 4.01 -8.54 -7.48
C LEU A 14 3.74 -7.15 -6.91
N CYS A 15 4.79 -6.31 -6.83
CA CYS A 15 4.67 -4.94 -6.36
C CYS A 15 3.99 -4.04 -7.40
N ASP A 16 4.20 -4.31 -8.69
CA ASP A 16 3.51 -3.62 -9.77
C ASP A 16 2.01 -3.99 -9.76
N GLU A 17 1.69 -5.28 -9.66
CA GLU A 17 0.31 -5.79 -9.52
C GLU A 17 -0.40 -5.17 -8.31
N GLY A 18 0.24 -5.18 -7.14
CA GLY A 18 -0.36 -4.63 -5.93
C GLY A 18 -0.62 -3.12 -6.03
N LYS A 19 0.24 -2.39 -6.75
CA LYS A 19 0.04 -0.97 -7.04
C LYS A 19 -1.17 -0.74 -7.95
N GLU A 20 -1.39 -1.61 -8.94
CA GLU A 20 -2.58 -1.54 -9.79
C GLU A 20 -3.87 -1.74 -8.98
N GLN A 21 -3.90 -2.72 -8.07
CA GLN A 21 -5.07 -2.96 -7.21
C GLN A 21 -5.37 -1.77 -6.29
N ILE A 22 -4.33 -1.16 -5.70
CA ILE A 22 -4.47 0.05 -4.87
C ILE A 22 -5.01 1.23 -5.70
N ASN A 23 -4.46 1.47 -6.90
CA ASN A 23 -4.92 2.55 -7.76
C ASN A 23 -6.37 2.36 -8.21
N LEU A 24 -6.80 1.12 -8.44
CA LEU A 24 -8.19 0.82 -8.74
C LEU A 24 -9.09 1.21 -7.56
N ALA A 25 -8.74 0.81 -6.33
CA ALA A 25 -9.50 1.15 -5.12
C ALA A 25 -9.59 2.67 -4.88
N LEU A 26 -8.48 3.39 -5.07
CA LEU A 26 -8.46 4.84 -4.95
C LEU A 26 -9.30 5.56 -6.02
N SER A 27 -9.36 5.00 -7.24
CA SER A 27 -10.17 5.52 -8.34
C SER A 27 -11.66 5.50 -8.02
N GLU A 28 -12.13 4.38 -7.46
CA GLU A 28 -13.53 4.23 -7.05
C GLU A 28 -13.92 5.20 -5.92
N LEU A 29 -12.97 5.55 -5.04
CA LEU A 29 -13.18 6.47 -3.92
C LEU A 29 -12.91 7.94 -4.25
N ARG A 30 -12.63 8.28 -5.52
CA ARG A 30 -12.33 9.64 -5.99
C ARG A 30 -11.11 10.31 -5.33
N TYR A 31 -10.05 9.57 -4.99
CA TYR A 31 -8.67 9.99 -4.60
C TYR A 31 -8.46 11.09 -3.54
N ASN A 32 -9.32 12.10 -3.40
CA ASN A 32 -9.05 13.37 -2.73
C ASN A 32 -8.91 13.26 -1.20
N ASP A 33 -9.38 12.15 -0.62
CA ASP A 33 -9.35 11.93 0.83
C ASP A 33 -8.23 10.98 1.28
N VAL A 34 -7.46 10.41 0.34
CA VAL A 34 -6.40 9.44 0.62
C VAL A 34 -5.07 9.90 0.02
N LYS A 35 -4.05 10.00 0.85
CA LYS A 35 -2.67 10.26 0.45
C LYS A 35 -1.89 8.95 0.47
N MET A 36 -1.48 8.50 -0.71
CA MET A 36 -0.69 7.29 -0.88
C MET A 36 0.78 7.64 -1.13
N SER A 37 1.68 7.12 -0.30
CA SER A 37 3.13 7.25 -0.46
C SER A 37 3.74 5.90 -0.84
N ALA A 38 4.58 5.86 -1.87
CA ALA A 38 5.32 4.65 -2.24
C ALA A 38 6.79 4.77 -1.81
N VAL A 39 7.31 3.78 -1.09
CA VAL A 39 8.68 3.78 -0.56
C VAL A 39 9.40 2.53 -1.04
N ASP A 40 10.55 2.74 -1.69
CA ASP A 40 11.45 1.68 -2.15
C ASP A 40 12.29 1.20 -0.97
N ILE A 41 12.01 0.00 -0.46
CA ILE A 41 12.66 -0.53 0.75
C ILE A 41 14.14 -0.80 0.55
N ASP A 42 14.60 -0.96 -0.70
CA ASP A 42 16.01 -1.24 -0.99
C ASP A 42 16.89 0.03 -0.85
N LYS A 43 16.29 1.18 -0.48
CA LYS A 43 17.00 2.44 -0.21
C LYS A 43 17.17 2.76 1.28
N ASP A 44 16.65 1.90 2.16
CA ASP A 44 16.69 2.09 3.60
C ASP A 44 16.94 0.74 4.28
N ASP A 45 18.09 0.61 4.94
CA ASP A 45 18.52 -0.66 5.54
C ASP A 45 17.52 -1.19 6.57
N ALA A 46 16.87 -0.31 7.35
CA ALA A 46 15.90 -0.73 8.35
C ALA A 46 14.63 -1.29 7.71
N LEU A 47 14.12 -0.64 6.64
CA LEU A 47 12.98 -1.16 5.88
C LEU A 47 13.32 -2.45 5.13
N GLN A 48 14.55 -2.55 4.62
CA GLN A 48 15.04 -3.74 3.93
C GLN A 48 15.13 -4.95 4.87
N GLU A 49 15.57 -4.74 6.11
CA GLU A 49 15.57 -5.75 7.17
C GLU A 49 14.15 -6.11 7.63
N GLU A 50 13.28 -5.13 7.83
CA GLU A 50 11.91 -5.33 8.34
C GLU A 50 11.01 -6.08 7.35
N TYR A 51 11.04 -5.66 6.08
CA TYR A 51 10.12 -6.17 5.08
C TYR A 51 10.76 -7.22 4.18
N MET A 52 12.04 -7.12 3.83
CA MET A 52 12.81 -8.14 3.11
C MET A 52 12.01 -8.81 1.96
N ILE A 53 11.52 -10.05 2.08
CA ILE A 53 10.72 -10.74 1.04
C ILE A 53 9.20 -10.48 1.10
N ARG A 54 8.71 -9.75 2.10
CA ARG A 54 7.28 -9.50 2.35
C ARG A 54 6.67 -8.49 1.39
N VAL A 55 7.49 -7.70 0.70
CA VAL A 55 6.99 -6.70 -0.26
C VAL A 55 6.20 -7.36 -1.40
N PRO A 56 5.12 -6.70 -1.86
CA PRO A 56 4.66 -5.39 -1.41
C PRO A 56 3.93 -5.39 -0.06
N VAL A 57 4.01 -4.29 0.69
CA VAL A 57 3.32 -4.12 1.99
C VAL A 57 2.57 -2.80 2.01
N LEU A 58 1.27 -2.85 2.30
CA LEU A 58 0.42 -1.68 2.52
C LEU A 58 0.27 -1.42 4.01
N VAL A 59 0.61 -0.21 4.46
CA VAL A 59 0.62 0.20 5.86
C VAL A 59 -0.25 1.44 6.07
N HIS A 60 -0.99 1.43 7.17
CA HIS A 60 -1.76 2.57 7.67
C HIS A 60 -1.47 2.75 9.16
N GLU A 61 -1.01 3.94 9.56
CA GLU A 61 -0.63 4.27 10.95
C GLU A 61 0.32 3.24 11.61
N GLY A 62 1.31 2.76 10.85
CA GLY A 62 2.29 1.77 11.32
C GLY A 62 1.76 0.33 11.40
N ASN A 63 0.50 0.10 11.05
CA ASN A 63 -0.10 -1.24 11.01
C ASN A 63 -0.12 -1.78 9.57
N VAL A 64 0.30 -3.03 9.41
CA VAL A 64 0.17 -3.74 8.13
C VAL A 64 -1.29 -4.01 7.84
N VAL A 65 -1.77 -3.46 6.72
CA VAL A 65 -3.11 -3.65 6.19
C VAL A 65 -3.16 -4.91 5.32
N GLN A 66 -2.21 -5.04 4.40
CA GLN A 66 -2.00 -6.22 3.56
C GLN A 66 -0.53 -6.33 3.15
N GLU A 67 -0.10 -7.54 2.81
CA GLU A 67 1.22 -7.82 2.28
C GLU A 67 1.19 -8.98 1.28
N GLY A 68 2.18 -9.04 0.38
CA GLY A 68 2.25 -10.03 -0.68
C GLY A 68 1.24 -9.77 -1.80
N ILE A 69 0.19 -10.59 -1.92
CA ILE A 69 -0.86 -10.39 -2.92
C ILE A 69 -1.85 -9.36 -2.37
N ILE A 70 -1.79 -8.14 -2.90
CA ILE A 70 -2.74 -7.08 -2.55
C ILE A 70 -4.04 -7.30 -3.32
N ASP A 71 -5.18 -7.26 -2.62
CA ASP A 71 -6.51 -7.49 -3.19
C ASP A 71 -7.31 -6.18 -3.25
N PHE A 72 -7.84 -5.84 -4.42
CA PHE A 72 -8.63 -4.62 -4.62
C PHE A 72 -9.83 -4.52 -3.67
N ALA A 73 -10.61 -5.59 -3.51
CA ALA A 73 -11.87 -5.53 -2.75
C ALA A 73 -11.59 -5.23 -1.28
N TYR A 74 -10.57 -5.88 -0.71
CA TYR A 74 -10.12 -5.60 0.64
C TYR A 74 -9.60 -4.16 0.79
N VAL A 75 -8.73 -3.70 -0.12
CA VAL A 75 -8.20 -2.32 -0.05
C VAL A 75 -9.34 -1.31 -0.15
N TYR A 76 -10.29 -1.52 -1.05
CA TYR A 76 -11.47 -0.66 -1.20
C TYR A 76 -12.31 -0.61 0.09
N ASP A 77 -12.64 -1.76 0.67
CA ASP A 77 -13.41 -1.82 1.92
C ASP A 77 -12.66 -1.20 3.10
N TYR A 78 -11.34 -1.42 3.17
CA TYR A 78 -10.49 -0.80 4.18
C TYR A 78 -10.52 0.72 4.06
N LEU A 79 -10.28 1.26 2.86
CA LEU A 79 -10.31 2.70 2.63
C LEU A 79 -11.69 3.28 2.95
N LYS A 80 -12.77 2.65 2.49
CA LYS A 80 -14.16 3.10 2.74
C LYS A 80 -14.50 3.19 4.23
N THR A 81 -13.91 2.33 5.07
CA THR A 81 -14.17 2.33 6.52
C THR A 81 -13.33 3.32 7.31
N HIS A 82 -12.27 3.88 6.70
CA HIS A 82 -11.33 4.80 7.38
C HIS A 82 -11.35 6.22 6.79
N VAL A 83 -11.77 6.40 5.54
CA VAL A 83 -11.96 7.74 4.96
C VAL A 83 -13.03 8.51 5.74
N GLY A 84 -12.69 9.74 6.15
CA GLY A 84 -13.60 10.66 6.85
C GLY A 84 -13.72 10.47 8.36
N LYS A 85 -12.93 9.56 8.94
CA LYS A 85 -12.68 9.50 10.40
C LYS A 85 -11.48 10.36 10.77
#